data_AF-A0A1Z4R2F3-F1
#
_entry.id   AF-A0A1Z4R2F3-F1
#
_cell.length_a   1.000
_cell.length_b   1.000
_cell.length_c   1.000
_cell.angle_alpha   90.00
_cell.angle_beta   90.00
_cell.angle_gamma   90.00
#
_symmetry.space_group_name_H-M   'P 1'
#
loop_
_entity.id
_entity.type
_entity.pdbx_description
1 polymer ?
#
loop_
_entity_poly.entity_id
_entity_poly.type
_entity_poly.pdbx_seq_one_letter_code
_entity_poly.pdbx_strand_id
1 'polypeptide(L)'
;MSHFARISAATRIESLAKQLSLPNSAIGRGEIALLGDTTKELKVKPFVDSHPFQELTFSTAIAEYLARPLAKLTPEQVAYIDAICTSTLNKQEVMKQVRDFFHPLPGTNNAE
;
A
#
# COMPACT_ATOMS: atom_id res chain seq x y z
N MET A 1 -25.57 49.22 30.87
CA MET A 1 -24.23 49.41 30.25
C MET A 1 -23.28 48.43 30.90
N SER A 2 -23.06 47.26 30.28
CA SER A 2 -22.23 46.18 30.84
C SER A 2 -20.96 46.04 30.00
N HIS A 3 -19.83 46.43 30.60
CA HIS A 3 -18.52 46.49 29.97
C HIS A 3 -17.79 45.16 30.22
N PHE A 4 -18.13 44.11 29.46
CA PHE A 4 -17.34 42.87 29.47
C PHE A 4 -16.15 43.03 28.53
N ALA A 5 -15.08 43.66 29.02
CA ALA A 5 -13.80 43.69 28.33
C ALA A 5 -13.30 42.25 28.16
N ARG A 6 -13.17 41.79 26.91
CA ARG A 6 -12.49 40.52 26.59
C ARG A 6 -11.05 40.62 27.06
N ILE A 7 -10.73 39.95 28.16
CA ILE A 7 -9.34 39.78 28.61
C ILE A 7 -8.61 39.05 27.48
N SER A 8 -7.54 39.66 26.95
CA SER A 8 -6.77 39.05 25.88
C SER A 8 -5.85 37.97 26.45
N ALA A 9 -5.45 37.00 25.62
CA ALA A 9 -4.56 35.92 26.05
C ALA A 9 -3.25 36.45 26.67
N ALA A 10 -2.74 37.58 26.16
CA ALA A 10 -1.55 38.24 26.67
C ALA A 10 -1.73 38.72 28.12
N THR A 11 -2.87 39.34 28.45
CA THR A 11 -3.14 39.82 29.82
C THR A 11 -3.29 38.68 30.80
N ARG A 12 -3.90 37.56 30.37
CA ARG A 12 -4.04 36.35 31.21
C ARG A 12 -2.69 35.69 31.49
N ILE A 13 -1.80 35.62 30.51
CA ILE A 13 -0.45 35.06 30.66
C ILE A 13 0.38 35.90 31.63
N GLU A 14 0.32 37.24 31.51
CA GLU A 14 1.07 38.13 32.41
C GLU A 14 0.63 38.00 33.88
N SER A 15 -0.68 37.90 34.13
CA SER A 15 -1.21 37.66 35.48
C SER A 15 -0.72 36.32 36.05
N LEU A 16 -0.73 35.27 35.24
CA LEU A 16 -0.29 33.94 35.66
C LEU A 16 1.22 33.93 35.99
N ALA A 17 2.03 34.60 35.18
CA ALA A 17 3.47 34.73 35.40
C ALA A 17 3.79 35.47 36.71
N LYS A 18 3.03 36.54 37.03
CA LYS A 18 3.12 37.24 38.32
C LYS A 18 2.74 36.34 39.49
N GLN A 19 1.68 35.55 39.38
CA GLN A 19 1.27 34.59 40.43
C GLN A 19 2.34 33.51 40.67
N LEU A 20 3.02 33.07 39.62
CA LEU A 20 4.06 32.06 39.70
C LEU A 20 5.43 32.63 40.15
N SER A 21 5.54 33.95 40.39
CA SER A 21 6.77 34.65 40.77
C SER A 21 7.99 34.24 39.94
N LEU A 22 7.78 33.96 38.65
CA LEU A 22 8.86 33.53 37.76
C LEU A 22 9.75 34.74 37.47
N PRO A 23 11.07 34.67 37.74
CA PRO A 23 11.96 35.75 37.38
C PRO A 23 12.01 35.87 35.86
N ASN A 24 12.10 37.09 35.32
CA ASN A 24 12.16 37.32 33.86
C ASN A 24 13.35 36.60 33.18
N SER A 25 14.34 36.15 33.95
CA SER A 25 15.44 35.29 33.50
C SER A 25 15.03 33.85 33.17
N ALA A 26 13.89 33.36 33.68
CA ALA A 26 13.32 32.05 33.35
C ALA A 26 12.57 32.07 32.02
N ILE A 27 12.20 33.25 31.52
CA ILE A 27 11.72 33.44 30.15
C ILE A 27 12.96 33.35 29.25
N GLY A 28 13.31 32.13 28.86
CA GLY A 28 14.37 31.93 27.89
C GLY A 28 14.05 32.71 26.62
N ARG A 29 14.84 33.74 26.33
CA ARG A 29 14.96 34.23 24.95
C ARG A 29 15.69 33.13 24.20
N GLY A 30 14.93 32.14 23.75
CA GLY A 30 15.42 31.22 22.74
C GLY A 30 15.72 32.07 21.52
N GLU A 31 16.99 32.27 21.24
CA GLU A 31 17.40 32.69 19.91
C GLU A 31 16.91 31.59 18.98
N ILE A 32 15.79 31.84 18.29
CA ILE A 32 15.44 31.03 17.13
C ILE A 32 16.56 31.32 16.16
N ALA A 33 17.55 30.44 16.13
CA ALA A 33 18.50 30.40 15.05
C ALA A 33 17.65 30.25 13.79
N LEU A 34 17.42 31.37 13.10
CA LEU A 34 16.99 31.36 11.71
C LEU A 34 18.08 30.57 11.01
N LEU A 35 17.81 29.29 10.79
CA LEU A 35 18.61 28.45 9.91
C LEU A 35 18.62 29.21 8.60
N GLY A 36 19.73 29.92 8.35
CA GLY A 36 19.90 30.80 7.22
C GLY A 36 19.50 30.05 5.97
N ASP A 37 18.81 30.74 5.07
CA ASP A 37 18.17 30.23 3.87
C ASP A 37 19.06 29.22 3.12
N THR A 38 19.00 27.95 3.53
CA THR A 38 19.68 26.88 2.84
C THR A 38 18.75 26.44 1.74
N THR A 39 18.72 27.25 0.68
CA THR A 39 18.35 26.88 -0.69
C THR A 39 19.36 25.86 -1.25
N LYS A 40 19.75 24.87 -0.44
CA LYS A 40 20.29 23.62 -0.98
C LYS A 40 19.10 22.92 -1.58
N GLU A 41 18.98 22.96 -2.91
CA GLU A 41 18.07 22.10 -3.65
C GLU A 41 18.22 20.67 -3.11
N LEU A 42 17.19 20.23 -2.40
CA LEU A 42 17.09 18.85 -1.96
C LEU A 42 17.02 18.03 -3.24
N LYS A 43 18.00 17.15 -3.45
CA LYS A 43 17.96 16.20 -4.57
C LYS A 43 16.70 15.34 -4.42
N VAL A 44 15.66 15.70 -5.16
CA VAL A 44 14.42 14.92 -5.23
C VAL A 44 14.74 13.69 -6.05
N LYS A 45 14.93 12.56 -5.38
CA LYS A 45 14.95 11.26 -6.03
C LYS A 45 13.52 10.72 -6.00
N PRO A 46 12.87 10.50 -7.16
CA PRO A 46 11.56 9.87 -7.18
C PRO A 46 11.68 8.45 -6.59
N PHE A 47 10.68 8.06 -5.80
CA PHE A 47 10.57 6.70 -5.31
C PHE A 47 10.30 5.79 -6.51
N VAL A 48 11.17 4.80 -6.70
CA VAL A 48 10.94 3.71 -7.66
C VAL A 48 10.23 2.61 -6.87
N ASP A 49 8.93 2.48 -7.08
CA ASP A 49 8.16 1.36 -6.53
C ASP A 49 8.58 0.10 -7.28
N SER A 50 9.58 -0.58 -6.73
CA SER A 50 9.93 -1.92 -7.16
C SER A 50 8.92 -2.81 -6.47
N HIS A 51 7.77 -3.11 -7.08
CA HIS A 51 6.76 -4.00 -6.52
C HIS A 51 7.42 -5.35 -6.14
N PRO A 52 7.84 -5.54 -4.87
CA PRO A 52 8.73 -6.63 -4.51
C PRO A 52 7.96 -7.93 -4.29
N PHE A 53 6.64 -7.84 -4.28
CA PHE A 53 5.71 -8.91 -3.93
C PHE A 53 4.70 -9.16 -5.05
N GLN A 54 5.14 -9.14 -6.31
CA GLN A 54 4.33 -9.74 -7.36
C GLN A 54 4.45 -11.26 -7.27
N GLU A 55 3.86 -11.83 -6.22
CA GLU A 55 3.58 -13.25 -6.16
C GLU A 55 2.60 -13.54 -7.29
N LEU A 56 3.09 -14.21 -8.34
CA LEU A 56 2.23 -14.76 -9.37
C LEU A 56 1.32 -15.78 -8.71
N THR A 57 0.12 -15.34 -8.35
CA THR A 57 -0.94 -16.24 -7.92
C THR A 57 -1.21 -17.23 -9.06
N PHE A 58 -1.59 -18.46 -8.72
CA PHE A 58 -1.91 -19.46 -9.72
C PHE A 58 -2.95 -18.98 -10.74
N SER A 59 -3.93 -18.20 -10.28
CA SER A 59 -4.98 -17.63 -11.12
C SER A 59 -4.45 -16.67 -12.19
N THR A 60 -3.49 -15.80 -11.84
CA THR A 60 -2.90 -14.86 -12.81
C THR A 60 -2.03 -15.58 -13.82
N ALA A 61 -1.21 -16.53 -13.37
CA ALA A 61 -0.34 -17.31 -14.26
C ALA A 61 -1.15 -18.18 -15.25
N ILE A 62 -2.28 -18.75 -14.82
CA ILE A 62 -3.15 -19.56 -15.70
C ILE A 62 -3.88 -18.65 -16.70
N ALA A 63 -4.37 -17.49 -16.26
CA ALA A 63 -5.01 -16.52 -17.15
C ALA A 63 -4.07 -16.00 -18.25
N GLU A 64 -2.82 -15.69 -17.87
CA GLU A 64 -1.76 -15.30 -18.79
C GLU A 64 -1.47 -16.42 -19.79
N TYR A 65 -1.33 -17.66 -19.31
CA TYR A 65 -1.09 -18.82 -20.17
C TYR A 65 -2.20 -19.01 -21.22
N LEU A 66 -3.47 -18.93 -20.80
CA LEU A 66 -4.62 -19.09 -21.69
C LEU A 66 -4.86 -17.88 -22.60
N ALA A 67 -4.09 -16.79 -22.43
CA ALA A 67 -4.31 -15.48 -23.06
C ALA A 67 -5.77 -14.99 -22.90
N ARG A 68 -6.41 -15.35 -21.79
CA ARG A 68 -7.85 -15.20 -21.55
C ARG A 68 -8.13 -14.98 -20.07
N PRO A 69 -8.98 -14.00 -19.70
CA PRO A 69 -9.45 -13.86 -18.33
C PRO A 69 -10.19 -15.13 -17.87
N LEU A 70 -9.90 -15.63 -16.67
CA LEU A 70 -10.59 -16.79 -16.09
C LEU A 70 -12.10 -16.59 -16.03
N ALA A 71 -12.57 -15.36 -15.85
CA ALA A 71 -14.00 -15.00 -15.85
C ALA A 71 -14.73 -15.35 -17.16
N LYS A 72 -14.00 -15.59 -18.27
CA LYS A 72 -14.60 -16.02 -19.52
C LYS A 72 -14.79 -17.54 -19.59
N LEU A 73 -14.16 -18.32 -18.72
CA LEU A 73 -14.23 -19.79 -18.70
C LEU A 73 -15.64 -20.30 -18.39
N THR A 74 -15.98 -21.48 -18.91
CA THR A 74 -17.24 -22.13 -18.50
C THR A 74 -17.14 -22.60 -17.05
N PRO A 75 -18.27 -22.78 -16.34
CA PRO A 75 -18.25 -23.27 -14.95
C PRO A 75 -17.50 -24.60 -14.80
N GLU A 76 -17.61 -25.50 -15.78
CA GLU A 76 -16.89 -26.78 -15.80
C GLU A 76 -15.38 -26.59 -15.90
N GLN A 77 -14.92 -25.67 -16.77
CA GLN A 77 -13.51 -25.35 -16.92
C GLN A 77 -12.92 -24.73 -15.65
N VAL A 78 -13.68 -23.88 -14.96
CA VAL A 78 -13.27 -23.29 -13.67
C VAL A 78 -13.19 -24.37 -12.59
N ALA A 79 -14.21 -25.22 -12.48
CA ALA A 79 -14.24 -26.31 -11.51
C ALA A 79 -13.06 -27.29 -11.69
N TYR A 80 -12.67 -27.56 -12.94
CA TYR A 80 -11.49 -28.37 -13.25
C TYR A 80 -10.18 -27.71 -12.76
N ILE A 81 -10.00 -26.41 -13.03
CA ILE A 81 -8.82 -25.65 -12.57
C ILE A 81 -8.76 -25.62 -11.03
N ASP A 82 -9.90 -25.42 -10.36
CA ASP A 82 -9.97 -25.40 -8.89
C ASP A 82 -9.63 -26.77 -8.29
N ALA A 83 -10.09 -27.86 -8.90
CA ALA A 83 -9.74 -29.21 -8.49
C ALA A 83 -8.23 -29.47 -8.58
N ILE A 84 -7.59 -29.03 -9.68
CA ILE A 84 -6.13 -29.15 -9.85
C ILE A 84 -5.41 -28.35 -8.76
N CYS A 85 -5.78 -27.07 -8.56
CA CYS A 85 -5.15 -26.21 -7.56
C CYS A 85 -5.33 -26.73 -6.12
N THR A 86 -6.43 -27.44 -5.85
CA THR A 86 -6.67 -28.10 -4.56
C THR A 86 -5.82 -29.36 -4.40
N SER A 87 -5.57 -30.08 -5.49
CA SER A 87 -4.78 -31.33 -5.47
C SER A 87 -3.27 -31.09 -5.34
N THR A 88 -2.75 -30.01 -5.92
CA THR A 88 -1.30 -29.74 -5.96
C THR A 88 -0.99 -28.25 -6.06
N LEU A 89 0.02 -27.82 -5.31
CA LEU A 89 0.61 -26.49 -5.39
C LEU A 89 1.91 -26.48 -6.20
N ASN A 90 2.21 -27.56 -6.94
CA ASN A 90 3.35 -27.59 -7.84
C ASN A 90 3.02 -26.88 -9.16
N LYS A 91 3.61 -25.70 -9.38
CA LYS A 91 3.37 -24.89 -10.57
C LYS A 91 3.57 -25.62 -11.90
N GLN A 92 4.60 -26.46 -12.02
CA GLN A 92 4.88 -27.17 -13.27
C GLN A 92 3.78 -28.20 -13.58
N GLU A 93 3.33 -28.90 -12.55
CA GLU A 93 2.30 -29.91 -12.63
C GLU A 93 0.93 -29.30 -12.97
N VAL A 94 0.53 -28.23 -12.25
CA VAL A 94 -0.71 -27.49 -12.53
C VAL A 94 -0.73 -27.02 -13.99
N MET A 95 0.34 -26.39 -14.45
CA MET A 95 0.43 -25.86 -15.82
C MET A 95 0.39 -26.96 -16.88
N LYS A 96 0.93 -28.15 -16.59
CA LYS A 96 0.86 -29.30 -17.50
C LYS A 96 -0.57 -29.80 -17.62
N GLN A 97 -1.28 -30.02 -16.52
CA GLN A 97 -2.65 -30.53 -16.55
C GLN A 97 -3.63 -29.54 -17.20
N VAL A 98 -3.47 -28.24 -16.92
CA VAL A 98 -4.23 -27.19 -17.61
C VAL A 98 -3.96 -27.22 -19.12
N ARG A 99 -2.70 -27.41 -19.55
CA ARG A 99 -2.38 -27.55 -20.97
C ARG A 99 -3.09 -28.72 -21.62
N ASP A 100 -2.96 -29.90 -21.03
CA ASP A 100 -3.50 -31.15 -21.57
C ASP A 100 -5.03 -31.07 -21.72
N PHE A 101 -5.70 -30.38 -20.81
CA PHE A 101 -7.15 -30.18 -20.84
C PHE A 101 -7.64 -29.18 -21.91
N PHE A 102 -6.95 -28.05 -22.10
CA PHE A 102 -7.35 -27.03 -23.08
C PHE A 102 -6.84 -27.31 -24.49
N HIS A 103 -5.74 -28.05 -24.63
CA HIS A 103 -5.13 -28.41 -25.90
C HIS A 103 -4.80 -29.91 -25.94
N PRO A 104 -5.81 -30.79 -25.96
CA PRO A 104 -5.58 -32.22 -26.08
C PRO A 104 -4.80 -32.51 -27.36
N LEU A 105 -3.77 -33.35 -27.26
CA LEU A 105 -2.97 -33.74 -28.41
C LEU A 105 -3.87 -34.34 -29.50
N PRO A 106 -3.72 -33.92 -30.77
CA PRO A 106 -4.50 -34.50 -31.86
C PRO A 106 -4.12 -35.98 -32.00
N GLY A 107 -5.02 -36.87 -31.58
CA GLY A 107 -4.83 -38.33 -31.63
C GLY A 107 -5.18 -39.07 -30.35
N THR A 108 -5.42 -38.39 -29.22
CA THR A 108 -5.87 -39.02 -27.96
C THR A 108 -7.39 -38.87 -27.77
N ASN A 109 -8.17 -39.12 -28.81
CA ASN A 109 -9.60 -39.37 -28.63
C ASN A 109 -9.73 -40.86 -28.37
N ASN A 110 -9.76 -41.26 -27.09
CA ASN A 110 -9.99 -42.65 -26.73
C ASN A 110 -11.37 -43.06 -27.24
N ALA A 111 -11.37 -44.07 -28.10
CA ALA A 111 -12.45 -45.03 -28.15
C ALA A 111 -12.45 -45.76 -26.80
N GLU A 112 -13.45 -45.48 -25.96
CA GLU A 112 -14.06 -46.45 -25.03
C GLU A 112 -15.47 -45.98 -24.67
#